data_AF-N4WKM2-F1
#
_entry.id   AF-N4WKM2-F1
#
_cell.length_a   1.000
_cell.length_b   1.000
_cell.length_c   1.000
_cell.angle_alpha   90.00
_cell.angle_beta   90.00
_cell.angle_gamma   90.00
#
_symmetry.space_group_name_H-M   'P 1'
#
loop_
_entity.id
_entity.type
_entity.pdbx_description
1 polymer ?
#
loop_
_entity_poly.entity_id
_entity_poly.type
_entity_poly.pdbx_seq_one_letter_code
_entity_poly.pdbx_strand_id
1 'polypeptide(L)'
;MTIIESQKPTFKKVESEWFNYYQTLQEVQMLEEAILHPFDEDPDDPTIVKGLNSVRQPGDPTQRSATRLTTHKQLNYLREVTSAIETVYNESSDEYKRLIHLRYWQRGKKLTWESIALKMNISERQARRWRNEIVQSTIEILGWR
;
A
#
# COMPACT_ATOMS: atom_id res chain seq x y z
N MET A 1 -14.36 6.90 22.24
CA MET A 1 -13.24 6.70 21.30
C MET A 1 -11.98 7.23 21.96
N THR A 2 -10.97 6.38 22.16
CA THR A 2 -9.64 6.82 22.63
C THR A 2 -8.90 7.43 21.45
N ILE A 3 -8.67 8.74 21.48
CA ILE A 3 -7.85 9.44 20.48
C ILE A 3 -6.41 9.01 20.71
N ILE A 4 -5.84 8.27 19.75
CA ILE A 4 -4.45 7.79 19.84
C ILE A 4 -3.56 8.93 19.33
N GLU A 5 -2.86 9.64 20.21
CA GLU A 5 -1.83 10.59 19.74
C GLU A 5 -0.71 9.82 19.03
N SER A 6 -0.61 10.02 17.71
CA SER A 6 0.38 9.33 16.89
C SER A 6 1.75 10.00 16.97
N GLN A 7 2.82 9.20 17.00
CA GLN A 7 4.16 9.74 16.93
C GLN A 7 4.45 10.30 15.53
N LYS A 8 5.26 11.36 15.45
CA LYS A 8 5.73 11.96 14.18
C LYS A 8 6.24 10.93 13.13
N PRO A 9 7.03 9.88 13.48
CA PRO A 9 7.41 8.85 12.52
C PRO A 9 6.22 8.07 11.96
N THR A 10 5.30 7.61 12.83
CA THR A 10 4.09 6.87 12.46
C THR A 10 3.23 7.69 11.49
N PHE A 11 3.05 8.98 11.79
CA PHE A 11 2.36 9.93 10.91
C PHE A 11 2.97 9.96 9.51
N LYS A 12 4.29 10.18 9.42
CA LYS A 12 4.99 10.26 8.12
C LYS A 12 4.90 8.95 7.35
N LYS A 13 4.99 7.82 8.04
CA LYS A 13 4.86 6.49 7.45
C LYS A 13 3.48 6.32 6.81
N VAL A 14 2.41 6.54 7.57
CA VAL A 14 1.04 6.41 7.03
C VAL A 14 0.79 7.40 5.90
N GLU A 15 1.28 8.63 6.00
CA GLU A 15 1.15 9.59 4.89
C GLU A 15 1.88 9.11 3.62
N SER A 16 3.02 8.41 3.75
CA SER A 16 3.69 7.81 2.60
C SER A 16 2.90 6.66 1.97
N GLU A 17 2.16 5.87 2.76
CA GLU A 17 1.28 4.83 2.24
C GLU A 17 0.14 5.44 1.41
N TRP A 18 -0.42 6.59 1.81
CA TRP A 18 -1.40 7.33 1.01
C TRP A 18 -0.86 7.76 -0.36
N PHE A 19 0.40 8.23 -0.43
CA PHE A 19 1.04 8.56 -1.70
C PHE A 19 1.27 7.33 -2.58
N ASN A 20 1.58 6.18 -1.97
CA ASN A 20 1.93 4.96 -2.68
C ASN A 20 0.73 4.04 -2.95
N TYR A 21 -0.48 4.41 -2.50
CA TYR A 21 -1.68 3.58 -2.54
C TYR A 21 -1.86 2.76 -3.83
N TYR A 22 -1.81 3.38 -5.01
CA TYR A 22 -1.98 2.65 -6.27
C TYR A 22 -0.83 1.70 -6.59
N GLN A 23 0.40 2.03 -6.17
CA GLN A 23 1.54 1.13 -6.29
C GLN A 23 1.38 -0.06 -5.33
N THR A 24 0.92 0.20 -4.11
CA THR A 24 0.63 -0.84 -3.12
C THR A 24 -0.46 -1.79 -3.62
N LEU A 25 -1.51 -1.30 -4.28
CA LEU A 25 -2.53 -2.14 -4.90
C LEU A 25 -1.97 -3.05 -6.00
N GLN A 26 -1.09 -2.52 -6.86
CA GLN A 26 -0.41 -3.31 -7.88
C GLN A 26 0.47 -4.39 -7.25
N GLU A 27 1.20 -4.04 -6.19
CA GLU A 27 2.05 -4.99 -5.46
C GLU A 27 1.24 -6.12 -4.80
N VAL A 28 0.09 -5.79 -4.20
CA VAL A 28 -0.85 -6.78 -3.65
C VAL A 28 -1.28 -7.74 -4.75
N GLN A 29 -1.73 -7.22 -5.90
CA GLN A 29 -2.17 -8.06 -7.02
C GLN A 29 -1.03 -8.96 -7.53
N MET A 30 0.17 -8.42 -7.72
CA MET A 30 1.33 -9.21 -8.18
C MET A 30 1.69 -10.33 -7.19
N LEU A 31 1.65 -10.06 -5.89
CA LEU A 31 1.93 -11.06 -4.86
C LEU A 31 0.82 -12.13 -4.80
N GLU A 32 -0.44 -11.76 -4.99
CA GLU A 32 -1.55 -12.70 -5.08
C GLU A 32 -1.43 -13.61 -6.30
N GLU A 33 -1.12 -13.05 -7.47
CA GLU A 33 -0.87 -13.81 -8.70
C GLU A 33 0.30 -14.77 -8.53
N ALA A 34 1.42 -14.33 -7.92
CA ALA A 34 2.58 -15.18 -7.67
C ALA A 34 2.28 -16.35 -6.70
N ILE A 35 1.34 -16.16 -5.76
CA ILE A 35 0.88 -17.22 -4.86
C ILE A 35 -0.07 -18.19 -5.57
N LEU A 36 -0.95 -17.68 -6.45
CA LEU A 36 -1.90 -18.49 -7.21
C LEU A 36 -1.23 -19.32 -8.32
N HIS A 37 -0.17 -18.77 -8.92
CA HIS A 37 0.61 -19.37 -10.00
C HIS A 37 2.08 -19.58 -9.58
N PRO A 38 2.39 -20.47 -8.61
CA PRO A 38 3.77 -20.69 -8.18
C PRO A 38 4.64 -21.40 -9.23
N PHE A 39 4.02 -21.95 -10.28
CA PHE A 39 4.61 -22.88 -11.24
C PHE A 39 4.21 -22.55 -12.68
N ASP A 40 4.07 -21.28 -13.04
CA ASP A 40 4.18 -20.92 -14.46
C ASP A 40 5.66 -21.06 -14.86
N GLU A 41 6.13 -22.30 -14.83
CA GLU A 41 7.22 -22.80 -15.64
C GLU A 41 6.67 -22.76 -17.07
N ASP A 42 7.13 -21.82 -17.87
CA ASP A 42 6.76 -21.69 -19.28
C ASP A 42 6.91 -23.10 -19.92
N PRO A 43 5.82 -23.75 -20.37
CA PRO A 43 5.90 -25.11 -20.91
C PRO A 43 6.78 -25.19 -22.17
N ASP A 44 7.12 -24.03 -22.75
CA ASP A 44 8.01 -23.84 -23.89
C ASP A 44 9.40 -23.29 -23.51
N ASP A 45 9.80 -23.22 -22.22
CA ASP A 45 11.16 -22.79 -21.84
C ASP A 45 12.20 -23.82 -22.34
N PRO A 46 13.04 -23.48 -23.36
CA PRO A 46 14.01 -24.39 -23.94
C PRO A 46 15.14 -24.78 -22.97
N THR A 47 15.22 -24.14 -21.79
CA THR A 47 16.17 -24.45 -20.73
C THR A 47 15.72 -25.63 -19.85
N ILE A 48 14.45 -26.03 -19.92
CA ILE A 48 13.92 -27.22 -19.23
C ILE A 48 14.25 -28.46 -20.07
N VAL A 49 15.50 -28.91 -19.97
CA VAL A 49 15.94 -30.16 -20.60
C VAL A 49 15.21 -31.32 -19.92
N LYS A 50 14.22 -31.89 -20.61
CA LYS A 50 13.48 -33.11 -20.25
C LYS A 50 14.39 -34.34 -20.41
N GLY A 51 15.50 -34.34 -19.68
CA GLY A 51 16.57 -35.33 -19.73
C GLY A 51 16.80 -35.96 -18.36
N LEU A 52 17.13 -37.25 -18.38
CA LEU A 52 17.20 -38.23 -17.28
C LEU A 52 18.11 -37.89 -16.08
N ASN A 53 18.67 -36.68 -16.03
CA ASN A 53 19.50 -36.16 -14.95
C ASN A 53 18.99 -34.79 -14.50
N SER A 54 17.68 -34.66 -14.24
CA SER A 54 17.20 -33.56 -13.41
C SER A 54 17.82 -33.76 -12.04
N VAL A 55 19.01 -33.18 -11.86
CA VAL A 55 19.62 -32.94 -10.58
C VAL A 55 18.58 -32.12 -9.84
N ARG A 56 17.72 -32.82 -9.10
CA ARG A 56 17.03 -32.29 -7.94
C ARG A 56 18.15 -31.80 -7.03
N GLN A 57 18.69 -30.62 -7.31
CA GLN A 57 19.30 -29.77 -6.31
C GLN A 57 18.29 -29.83 -5.16
N PRO A 58 18.66 -30.36 -3.99
CA PRO A 58 17.78 -30.34 -2.84
C PRO A 58 17.58 -28.87 -2.49
N GLY A 59 16.59 -28.24 -3.14
CA GLY A 59 16.23 -26.86 -2.87
C GLY A 59 15.80 -26.86 -1.43
N ASP A 60 16.62 -26.26 -0.57
CA ASP A 60 16.50 -26.34 0.86
C ASP A 60 15.04 -26.02 1.25
N PRO A 61 14.27 -27.03 1.70
CA PRO A 61 12.85 -26.85 1.97
C PRO A 61 12.64 -25.78 3.04
N THR A 62 13.65 -25.54 3.88
CA THR A 62 13.70 -24.48 4.89
C THR A 62 13.73 -23.10 4.23
N GLN A 63 14.60 -22.91 3.23
CA GLN A 63 14.70 -21.64 2.50
C GLN A 63 13.39 -21.34 1.76
N ARG A 64 12.84 -22.33 1.05
CA ARG A 64 11.56 -22.16 0.33
C ARG A 64 10.41 -21.84 1.28
N SER A 65 10.36 -22.49 2.44
CA SER A 65 9.33 -22.22 3.46
C SER A 65 9.49 -20.83 4.08
N ALA A 66 10.73 -20.40 4.33
CA ALA A 66 11.01 -19.06 4.84
C ALA A 66 10.56 -17.97 3.84
N THR A 67 10.89 -18.12 2.55
CA THR A 67 10.47 -17.16 1.51
C THR A 67 8.95 -17.07 1.35
N ARG A 68 8.24 -18.21 1.45
CA ARG A 68 6.76 -18.23 1.42
C ARG A 68 6.15 -17.55 2.64
N LEU A 69 6.74 -17.75 3.82
CA LEU A 69 6.25 -17.12 5.04
C LEU A 69 6.45 -15.59 5.02
N THR A 70 7.59 -15.12 4.52
CA THR A 70 7.87 -13.68 4.44
C THR A 70 6.95 -12.98 3.44
N THR A 71 6.72 -13.59 2.27
CA THR A 71 5.78 -13.06 1.26
C THR A 71 4.35 -12.99 1.79
N HIS A 72 3.88 -14.00 2.52
CA HIS A 72 2.56 -13.96 3.15
C HIS A 72 2.43 -12.86 4.21
N LYS A 73 3.48 -12.62 5.02
CA LYS A 73 3.49 -11.53 5.99
C LYS A 73 3.43 -10.16 5.31
N GLN A 74 4.21 -9.98 4.24
CA GLN A 74 4.19 -8.76 3.44
C GLN A 74 2.81 -8.53 2.80
N LEU A 75 2.23 -9.56 2.17
CA LEU A 75 0.90 -9.46 1.58
C LEU A 75 -0.17 -9.06 2.61
N ASN A 76 -0.16 -9.68 3.79
CA ASN A 76 -1.08 -9.33 4.87
C ASN A 76 -0.94 -7.86 5.28
N TYR A 77 0.29 -7.37 5.43
CA TYR A 77 0.54 -5.96 5.75
C TYR A 77 0.01 -5.02 4.66
N LEU A 78 0.29 -5.28 3.39
CA LEU A 78 -0.16 -4.43 2.28
C LEU A 78 -1.69 -4.41 2.18
N ARG A 79 -2.35 -5.56 2.40
CA ARG A 79 -3.81 -5.67 2.47
C ARG A 79 -4.41 -4.89 3.63
N GLU A 80 -3.79 -4.95 4.80
CA GLU A 80 -4.23 -4.20 5.98
C GLU A 80 -4.16 -2.68 5.72
N VAL A 81 -3.04 -2.21 5.16
CA VAL A 81 -2.83 -0.80 4.81
C VAL A 81 -3.82 -0.32 3.74
N THR A 82 -3.98 -1.07 2.65
CA THR A 82 -4.91 -0.72 1.56
C THR A 82 -6.36 -0.71 2.04
N SER A 83 -6.78 -1.73 2.80
CA SER A 83 -8.11 -1.79 3.40
C SER A 83 -8.38 -0.61 4.34
N ALA A 84 -7.40 -0.19 5.14
CA ALA A 84 -7.54 0.97 6.02
C ALA A 84 -7.71 2.27 5.23
N ILE A 85 -6.89 2.47 4.19
CA ILE A 85 -6.99 3.63 3.28
C ILE A 85 -8.36 3.66 2.59
N GLU A 86 -8.84 2.54 2.07
CA GLU A 86 -10.15 2.42 1.42
C GLU A 86 -11.29 2.76 2.38
N THR A 87 -11.22 2.27 3.62
CA THR A 87 -12.23 2.55 4.66
C THR A 87 -12.31 4.05 4.93
N VAL A 88 -11.18 4.71 5.19
CA VAL A 88 -11.13 6.16 5.43
C VAL A 88 -11.63 6.93 4.20
N TYR A 89 -11.21 6.52 3.00
CA TYR A 89 -11.64 7.18 1.77
C TYR A 89 -13.15 7.06 1.57
N ASN A 90 -13.74 5.89 1.81
CA ASN A 90 -15.16 5.65 1.60
C ASN A 90 -16.04 6.43 2.59
N GLU A 91 -15.62 6.50 3.86
CA GLU A 91 -16.29 7.24 4.94
C GLU A 91 -16.10 8.77 4.82
N SER A 92 -15.09 9.21 4.08
CA SER A 92 -14.81 10.63 3.87
C SER A 92 -15.89 11.33 3.04
N SER A 93 -16.17 12.59 3.38
CA SER A 93 -17.04 13.45 2.57
C SER A 93 -16.41 13.81 1.22
N ASP A 94 -17.22 14.29 0.27
CA ASP A 94 -16.76 14.64 -1.07
C ASP A 94 -15.67 15.72 -1.09
N GLU A 95 -15.63 16.59 -0.08
CA GLU A 95 -14.56 17.59 0.07
C GLU A 95 -13.23 16.93 0.45
N TYR A 96 -13.26 15.98 1.40
CA TYR A 96 -12.06 15.23 1.81
C TYR A 96 -11.56 14.35 0.67
N LYS A 97 -12.48 13.68 -0.05
CA LYS A 97 -12.14 12.90 -1.25
C LYS A 97 -11.46 13.78 -2.30
N ARG A 98 -11.97 14.99 -2.56
CA ARG A 98 -11.31 15.96 -3.46
C ARG A 98 -9.91 16.35 -3.01
N LEU A 99 -9.70 16.57 -1.70
CA LEU A 99 -8.36 16.84 -1.17
C LEU A 99 -7.43 15.65 -1.38
N ILE A 100 -7.90 14.43 -1.08
CA ILE A 100 -7.13 13.19 -1.24
C ILE A 100 -6.68 13.04 -2.69
N HIS A 101 -7.59 13.23 -3.64
CA HIS A 101 -7.29 13.19 -5.07
C HIS A 101 -6.22 14.20 -5.45
N LEU A 102 -6.39 15.48 -5.07
CA LEU A 102 -5.44 16.54 -5.41
C LEU A 102 -4.06 16.34 -4.78
N ARG A 103 -4.01 15.80 -3.56
CA ARG A 103 -2.78 15.70 -2.78
C ARG A 103 -2.00 14.43 -3.07
N TYR A 104 -2.66 13.28 -3.01
CA TYR A 104 -2.02 11.97 -2.96
C TYR A 104 -2.06 11.26 -4.31
N TRP A 105 -3.14 11.40 -5.07
CA TRP A 105 -3.41 10.56 -6.25
C TRP A 105 -3.32 11.26 -7.59
N GLN A 106 -3.21 12.59 -7.59
CA GLN A 106 -3.07 13.37 -8.81
C GLN A 106 -1.75 13.00 -9.50
N ARG A 107 -1.85 12.57 -10.75
CA ARG A 107 -0.68 12.33 -11.61
C ARG A 107 0.02 13.67 -11.93
N GLY A 108 1.34 13.69 -11.83
CA GLY A 108 2.18 14.82 -12.23
C GLY A 108 2.83 15.58 -11.07
N LYS A 109 3.00 16.89 -11.23
CA LYS A 109 3.75 17.72 -10.26
C LYS A 109 2.99 17.81 -8.94
N LYS A 110 3.70 17.54 -7.84
CA LYS A 110 3.17 17.70 -6.47
C LYS A 110 2.70 19.14 -6.26
N LEU A 111 1.42 19.30 -5.91
CA LEU A 111 0.85 20.60 -5.62
C LEU A 111 1.32 21.09 -4.24
N THR A 112 1.57 22.40 -4.14
CA THR A 112 1.77 23.07 -2.86
C THR A 112 0.45 23.15 -2.10
N TRP A 113 0.51 23.28 -0.77
CA TRP A 113 -0.69 23.44 0.04
C TRP A 113 -1.50 24.69 -0.34
N GLU A 114 -0.84 25.78 -0.70
CA GLU A 114 -1.46 26.99 -1.24
C GLU A 114 -2.23 26.72 -2.54
N SER A 115 -1.65 25.94 -3.47
CA SER A 115 -2.33 25.58 -4.72
C SER A 115 -3.55 24.69 -4.48
N ILE A 116 -3.48 23.76 -3.52
CA ILE A 116 -4.61 22.90 -3.14
C ILE A 116 -5.71 23.76 -2.52
N ALA A 117 -5.34 24.63 -1.58
CA ALA A 117 -6.25 25.55 -0.91
C ALA A 117 -6.99 26.44 -1.92
N LEU A 118 -6.28 27.01 -2.90
CA LEU A 118 -6.86 27.80 -3.99
C LEU A 118 -7.84 26.99 -4.83
N LYS A 119 -7.47 25.78 -5.26
CA LYS A 119 -8.35 24.90 -6.07
C LYS A 119 -9.61 24.47 -5.33
N MET A 120 -9.54 24.34 -4.01
CA MET A 120 -10.65 23.91 -3.17
C MET A 120 -11.44 25.07 -2.58
N ASN A 121 -11.01 26.32 -2.79
CA ASN A 121 -11.57 27.52 -2.17
C ASN A 121 -11.63 27.45 -0.62
N ILE A 122 -10.56 26.93 -0.01
CA ILE A 122 -10.40 26.83 1.45
C ILE A 122 -9.10 27.50 1.89
N SER A 123 -8.92 27.70 3.20
CA SER A 123 -7.63 28.17 3.73
C SER A 123 -6.57 27.07 3.75
N GLU A 124 -5.30 27.44 3.65
CA GLU A 124 -4.18 26.48 3.78
C GLU A 124 -4.22 25.75 5.13
N ARG A 125 -4.59 26.47 6.20
CA ARG A 125 -4.76 25.91 7.54
C ARG A 125 -5.81 24.80 7.55
N GLN A 126 -6.93 25.01 6.86
CA GLN A 126 -8.00 24.02 6.76
C GLN A 126 -7.56 22.80 5.95
N ALA A 127 -6.89 22.99 4.81
CA ALA A 127 -6.33 21.89 4.02
C ALA A 127 -5.34 21.03 4.83
N ARG A 128 -4.44 21.66 5.59
CA ARG A 128 -3.50 20.96 6.48
C ARG A 128 -4.21 20.23 7.63
N ARG A 129 -5.29 20.81 8.17
CA ARG A 129 -6.11 20.17 9.20
C ARG A 129 -6.78 18.91 8.66
N TRP A 130 -7.42 18.98 7.49
CA TRP A 130 -8.03 17.82 6.84
C TRP A 130 -7.02 16.72 6.57
N ARG A 131 -5.82 17.06 6.09
CA ARG A 131 -4.71 16.10 5.97
C ARG A 131 -4.38 15.41 7.28
N ASN A 132 -4.33 16.16 8.40
CA ASN A 132 -4.08 15.55 9.70
C ASN A 132 -5.20 14.60 10.10
N GLU A 133 -6.45 14.98 9.89
CA GLU A 133 -7.62 14.16 10.21
C GLU A 133 -7.63 12.86 9.39
N ILE A 134 -7.40 12.93 8.07
CA ILE A 134 -7.32 11.74 7.19
C ILE A 134 -6.26 10.76 7.67
N VAL A 135 -5.03 11.25 7.89
CA VAL A 135 -3.91 10.40 8.31
C VAL A 135 -4.17 9.83 9.70
N GLN A 136 -4.73 10.64 10.61
CA GLN A 136 -5.05 10.21 11.97
C GLN A 136 -6.13 9.12 11.99
N SER A 137 -7.21 9.27 11.23
CA SER A 137 -8.24 8.23 11.08
C SER A 137 -7.66 6.92 10.52
N THR A 138 -6.70 7.03 9.60
CA THR A 138 -6.01 5.85 9.06
C THR A 138 -5.15 5.16 10.13
N ILE A 139 -4.43 5.92 10.95
CA ILE A 139 -3.63 5.39 12.07
C ILE A 139 -4.52 4.69 13.10
N GLU A 140 -5.70 5.26 13.39
CA GLU A 140 -6.65 4.69 14.34
C GLU A 140 -7.20 3.34 13.87
N ILE A 141 -7.51 3.20 12.57
CA ILE A 141 -7.96 1.93 11.99
C ILE A 141 -6.83 0.89 12.01
N LEU A 142 -5.60 1.31 11.68
CA LEU A 142 -4.42 0.43 11.70
C LEU A 142 -3.94 0.07 13.12
N GLY A 143 -4.34 0.84 14.14
CA GLY A 143 -3.89 0.65 15.51
C GLY A 143 -2.40 0.90 15.73
N TRP A 144 -1.72 1.62 14.83
CA TRP A 144 -0.29 1.92 14.94
C TRP A 144 -0.01 2.97 16.01
N ARG A 145 1.13 2.85 16.72
CA ARG A 145 1.55 3.76 17.79
C ARG A 145 2.96 4.30 17.51
#